data_AF-A0A699YSL8-F1
#
_entry.id   AF-A0A699YSL8-F1
#
_cell.length_a   1.000
_cell.length_b   1.000
_cell.length_c   1.000
_cell.angle_alpha   90.00
_cell.angle_beta   90.00
_cell.angle_gamma   90.00
#
_symmetry.space_group_name_H-M   'P 1'
#
loop_
_entity.id
_entity.type
_entity.pdbx_description
1 polymer ?
#
loop_
_entity_poly.entity_id
_entity_poly.type
_entity_poly.pdbx_seq_one_letter_code
_entity_poly.pdbx_strand_id
1 'polypeptide(L)'
;MQQRPGVEPAAIGAAAGQPCLATAVGQIAAVLVVVVAGARGPPFPAYGFQLLGFDFLLDEALQPWLLEVNSAPSIMALHDDPGTADMIRGEKLAMLNDLVAL
;
A
#
# COMPACT_ATOMS: atom_id res chain seq x y z
N MET A 1 -28.30 14.15 4.64
CA MET A 1 -27.77 12.80 4.34
C MET A 1 -27.67 12.67 2.83
N GLN A 2 -26.52 12.98 2.23
CA GLN A 2 -26.26 12.73 0.82
C GLN A 2 -25.48 11.42 0.71
N GLN A 3 -26.11 10.41 0.09
CA GLN A 3 -25.46 9.15 -0.24
C GLN A 3 -24.42 9.41 -1.34
N ARG A 4 -23.16 9.08 -1.07
CA ARG A 4 -22.11 9.08 -2.10
C ARG A 4 -22.29 7.84 -2.98
N PRO A 5 -22.13 7.95 -4.31
CA PRO A 5 -22.17 6.78 -5.19
C PRO A 5 -21.06 5.80 -4.81
N GLY A 6 -21.39 4.51 -4.79
CA GLY A 6 -20.48 3.44 -4.41
C GLY A 6 -19.26 3.40 -5.33
N VAL A 7 -18.07 3.45 -4.74
CA VAL A 7 -16.82 3.14 -5.44
C VAL A 7 -16.79 1.63 -5.59
N GLU A 8 -16.92 1.12 -6.81
CA GLU A 8 -16.68 -0.30 -7.07
C GLU A 8 -15.20 -0.61 -6.86
N PRO A 9 -14.85 -1.67 -6.11
CA PRO A 9 -13.46 -2.03 -5.88
C PRO A 9 -12.83 -2.47 -7.21
N ALA A 10 -11.85 -1.70 -7.67
CA ALA A 10 -11.10 -2.03 -8.88
C ALA A 10 -10.16 -3.19 -8.60
N ALA A 11 -10.44 -4.35 -9.19
CA ALA A 11 -9.53 -5.50 -9.17
C ALA A 11 -8.19 -5.12 -9.80
N ILE A 12 -7.10 -5.24 -9.04
CA ILE A 12 -5.76 -5.15 -9.63
C ILE A 12 -5.46 -6.51 -10.24
N GLY A 13 -5.80 -6.66 -11.53
CA GLY A 13 -5.40 -7.75 -12.45
C GLY A 13 -5.12 -9.12 -11.83
N ALA A 14 -6.16 -9.95 -11.66
CA ALA A 14 -6.01 -11.36 -11.32
C ALA A 14 -5.62 -12.16 -12.58
N ALA A 15 -4.36 -12.59 -12.68
CA ALA A 15 -3.98 -13.64 -13.61
C ALA A 15 -4.47 -14.97 -13.03
N ALA A 16 -5.52 -15.53 -13.63
CA ALA A 16 -6.12 -16.79 -13.21
C ALA A 16 -5.12 -17.95 -13.32
N GLY A 17 -4.81 -18.57 -12.18
CA GLY A 17 -4.32 -19.94 -12.05
C GLY A 17 -2.81 -20.14 -11.94
N GLN A 18 -2.29 -20.30 -10.71
CA GLN A 18 -1.22 -21.25 -10.30
C GLN A 18 -0.78 -21.01 -8.83
N PRO A 19 -0.94 -21.98 -7.89
CA PRO A 19 -1.16 -21.66 -6.47
C PRO A 19 0.07 -21.57 -5.55
N CYS A 20 1.32 -21.40 -6.02
CA CYS A 20 2.45 -21.34 -5.06
C CYS A 20 3.60 -20.36 -5.36
N LEU A 21 3.72 -19.82 -6.58
CA LEU A 21 4.75 -18.83 -6.93
C LEU A 21 4.19 -17.43 -7.26
N ALA A 22 2.88 -17.31 -7.47
CA ALA A 22 2.24 -16.08 -7.93
C ALA A 22 2.04 -15.01 -6.83
N THR A 23 2.09 -15.40 -5.55
CA THR A 23 1.74 -14.50 -4.43
C THR A 23 2.76 -13.38 -4.22
N ALA A 24 4.06 -13.67 -4.34
CA ALA A 24 5.12 -12.64 -4.26
C ALA A 24 5.14 -11.75 -5.51
N VAL A 25 4.87 -12.32 -6.69
CA VAL A 25 4.83 -11.58 -7.97
C VAL A 25 3.61 -10.65 -8.03
N GLY A 26 2.47 -11.07 -7.48
CA GLY A 26 1.25 -10.26 -7.38
C GLY A 26 1.43 -9.03 -6.48
N GLN A 27 2.13 -9.17 -5.35
CA GLN A 27 2.45 -8.04 -4.47
C GLN A 27 3.36 -7.00 -5.15
N ILE A 28 4.41 -7.46 -5.85
CA ILE A 28 5.32 -6.56 -6.60
C ILE A 28 4.57 -5.87 -7.76
N ALA A 29 3.68 -6.60 -8.44
CA ALA A 29 2.91 -6.05 -9.56
C ALA A 29 1.91 -4.97 -9.11
N ALA A 30 1.22 -5.14 -7.97
CA ALA A 30 0.30 -4.14 -7.45
C ALA A 30 1.02 -2.82 -7.08
N VAL A 31 2.18 -2.93 -6.42
CA VAL A 31 3.03 -1.77 -6.10
C VAL A 31 3.50 -1.08 -7.39
N LEU A 32 3.95 -1.84 -8.38
CA LEU A 32 4.42 -1.30 -9.66
C LEU A 32 3.30 -0.57 -10.42
N VAL A 33 2.08 -1.12 -10.44
CA VAL A 33 0.94 -0.51 -11.14
C VAL A 33 0.58 0.86 -10.56
N VAL A 34 0.61 1.02 -9.24
CA VAL A 34 0.28 2.32 -8.64
C VAL A 34 1.39 3.36 -8.87
N VAL A 35 2.66 2.96 -8.75
CA VAL A 35 3.79 3.87 -9.06
C VAL A 35 3.70 4.40 -10.50
N VAL A 36 3.34 3.54 -11.47
CA VAL A 36 3.20 3.93 -12.88
C VAL A 36 1.97 4.83 -13.12
N ALA A 37 0.85 4.61 -12.40
CA ALA A 37 -0.35 5.44 -12.53
C ALA A 37 -0.15 6.86 -11.95
N GLY A 38 0.61 6.98 -10.85
CA GLY A 38 0.96 8.27 -10.23
C GLY A 38 1.84 9.18 -11.12
N ALA A 39 2.56 8.60 -12.08
CA ALA A 39 3.43 9.34 -13.00
C ALA A 39 2.69 10.09 -14.13
N ARG A 40 1.35 9.99 -14.23
CA ARG A 40 0.55 10.63 -15.30
C ARG A 40 -0.05 12.01 -14.92
N GLY A 41 0.26 12.53 -13.73
CA GLY A 41 -0.14 13.89 -13.31
C GLY A 41 0.66 15.00 -14.02
N PRO A 42 0.23 16.28 -13.94
CA PRO A 42 1.05 17.40 -14.40
C PRO A 42 2.42 17.35 -13.70
N PRO A 43 3.50 17.84 -14.32
CA PRO A 43 4.83 17.79 -13.73
C PRO A 43 4.81 18.55 -12.40
N PHE A 44 4.74 17.80 -11.29
CA PHE A 44 5.00 18.34 -9.96
C PHE A 44 6.43 18.91 -9.97
N PRO A 45 6.71 20.00 -9.25
CA PRO A 45 8.07 20.53 -9.15
C PRO A 45 9.01 19.38 -8.74
N ALA A 46 10.14 19.26 -9.45
CA ALA A 46 11.11 18.16 -9.37
C ALA A 46 11.89 18.08 -8.04
N TYR A 47 11.30 18.57 -6.95
CA TYR A 47 11.89 18.65 -5.63
C TYR A 47 10.88 18.13 -4.59
N GLY A 48 11.13 16.94 -4.07
CA GLY A 48 10.34 16.32 -3.00
C GLY A 48 10.15 14.83 -3.21
N PHE A 49 9.98 14.10 -2.10
CA PHE A 49 9.52 12.71 -2.07
C PHE A 49 8.20 12.64 -1.30
N GLN A 50 7.41 11.60 -1.54
CA GLN A 50 6.18 11.35 -0.80
C GLN A 50 6.14 9.92 -0.29
N LEU A 51 5.85 9.76 1.00
CA LEU A 51 5.55 8.46 1.60
C LEU A 51 4.04 8.22 1.48
N LEU A 52 3.66 7.15 0.78
CA LEU A 52 2.26 6.74 0.61
C LEU A 52 1.98 5.48 1.42
N GLY A 53 0.82 5.43 2.08
CA GLY A 53 0.29 4.22 2.70
C GLY A 53 -0.67 3.52 1.74
N PHE A 54 -0.55 2.21 1.60
CA PHE A 54 -1.43 1.39 0.77
C PHE A 54 -2.12 0.35 1.62
N ASP A 55 -3.45 0.35 1.59
CA ASP A 55 -4.25 -0.60 2.34
C ASP A 55 -4.84 -1.63 1.37
N PHE A 56 -4.50 -2.90 1.59
CA PHE A 56 -4.95 -4.01 0.77
C PHE A 56 -5.85 -4.96 1.56
N LEU A 57 -6.88 -5.48 0.92
CA LEU A 57 -7.64 -6.65 1.37
C LEU A 57 -7.17 -7.88 0.59
N LEU A 58 -6.93 -8.99 1.29
CA LEU A 58 -6.62 -10.27 0.65
C LEU A 58 -7.88 -11.15 0.67
N ASP A 59 -8.24 -11.74 -0.47
CA ASP A 59 -9.33 -12.72 -0.56
C ASP A 59 -8.85 -14.16 -0.31
N GLU A 60 -9.76 -15.14 -0.41
CA GLU A 60 -9.46 -16.56 -0.19
C GLU A 60 -8.45 -17.13 -1.20
N ALA A 61 -8.29 -16.48 -2.36
CA ALA A 61 -7.30 -16.83 -3.37
C ALA A 61 -5.97 -16.08 -3.17
N LEU A 62 -5.81 -15.35 -2.07
CA LEU A 62 -4.67 -14.46 -1.79
C LEU A 62 -4.49 -13.36 -2.85
N GLN A 63 -5.56 -12.98 -3.53
CA GLN A 63 -5.54 -11.86 -4.45
C GLN A 63 -5.59 -10.55 -3.66
N PRO A 64 -4.68 -9.59 -3.91
CA PRO A 64 -4.71 -8.29 -3.27
C PRO A 64 -5.69 -7.34 -3.96
N TRP A 65 -6.59 -6.76 -3.16
CA TRP A 65 -7.56 -5.75 -3.54
C TRP A 65 -7.18 -4.42 -2.88
N LEU A 66 -6.84 -3.41 -3.66
CA LEU A 66 -6.51 -2.09 -3.12
C LEU A 66 -7.78 -1.42 -2.57
N LEU A 67 -7.74 -1.04 -1.31
CA LEU A 67 -8.85 -0.36 -0.62
C LEU A 67 -8.67 1.15 -0.71
N GLU A 68 -7.51 1.65 -0.29
CA GLU A 68 -7.21 3.08 -0.32
C GLU A 68 -5.72 3.38 -0.46
N VAL A 69 -5.44 4.62 -0.86
CA VAL A 69 -4.10 5.20 -0.91
C VAL A 69 -4.07 6.43 -0.01
N ASN A 70 -3.30 6.35 1.06
CA ASN A 70 -3.17 7.40 2.07
C ASN A 70 -1.96 8.27 1.77
N SER A 71 -2.18 9.58 1.56
CA SER A 71 -1.11 10.55 1.34
C SER A 71 -0.35 10.95 2.61
N ALA A 72 -0.84 10.55 3.77
CA ALA A 72 -0.26 10.81 5.08
C ALA A 72 -0.49 9.60 6.02
N PRO A 73 0.21 8.47 5.82
CA PRO A 73 0.08 7.31 6.69
C PRO A 73 0.55 7.61 8.12
N SER A 74 -0.09 6.99 9.11
CA SER A 74 0.28 7.18 10.52
C SER A 74 1.65 6.59 10.83
N ILE A 75 2.55 7.40 11.41
CA ILE A 75 3.86 6.96 11.90
C ILE A 75 3.84 6.50 13.37
N MET A 76 2.68 6.57 14.05
CA MET A 76 2.58 6.19 15.45
C MET A 76 2.58 4.67 15.64
N ALA A 77 3.16 4.20 16.73
CA ALA A 77 3.10 2.80 17.17
C ALA A 77 2.17 2.70 18.39
N LEU A 78 0.87 2.55 18.14
CA LEU A 78 -0.16 2.44 19.16
C LEU A 78 -0.76 1.04 19.14
N HIS A 79 -0.63 0.32 20.26
CA HIS A 79 -1.27 -0.97 20.49
C HIS A 79 -1.32 -1.26 22.00
N ASP A 80 -2.35 -1.95 22.48
CA ASP A 80 -2.52 -2.26 23.91
C ASP A 80 -1.49 -3.29 24.40
N ASP A 81 -1.18 -4.26 23.53
CA ASP A 81 -0.09 -5.22 23.76
C ASP A 81 1.29 -4.57 23.49
N PRO A 82 2.20 -4.54 24.47
CA PRO A 82 3.52 -3.91 24.32
C PRO A 82 4.40 -4.56 23.24
N GLY A 83 4.36 -5.89 23.10
CA GLY A 83 5.18 -6.59 22.12
C GLY A 83 4.80 -6.21 20.69
N THR A 84 3.51 -6.07 20.43
CA THR A 84 2.97 -5.61 19.15
C THR A 84 3.29 -4.13 18.92
N ALA A 85 3.21 -3.28 19.94
CA ALA A 85 3.60 -1.88 19.82
C ALA A 85 5.09 -1.72 19.45
N ASP A 86 5.97 -2.50 20.08
CA ASP A 86 7.40 -2.52 19.78
C ASP A 86 7.69 -3.03 18.36
N MET A 87 6.98 -4.07 17.92
CA MET A 87 7.05 -4.57 16.54
C MET A 87 6.64 -3.47 15.53
N ILE A 88 5.48 -2.83 15.72
CA ILE A 88 5.01 -1.75 14.84
C ILE A 88 6.04 -0.61 14.80
N ARG A 89 6.62 -0.26 15.96
CA ARG A 89 7.65 0.77 16.05
C ARG A 89 8.90 0.39 15.26
N GLY A 90 9.36 -0.85 15.39
CA GLY A 90 10.54 -1.37 14.69
C GLY A 90 10.39 -1.27 13.18
N GLU A 91 9.29 -1.80 12.64
CA GLU A 91 9.01 -1.79 11.19
C GLU A 91 8.90 -0.37 10.64
N LYS A 92 8.15 0.51 11.33
CA LYS A 92 7.97 1.90 10.89
C LYS A 92 9.29 2.69 10.93
N LEU A 93 10.11 2.47 11.95
CA LEU A 93 11.40 3.16 12.08
C LEU A 93 12.40 2.69 11.01
N ALA A 94 12.45 1.38 10.72
CA ALA A 94 13.27 0.84 9.65
C ALA A 94 12.92 1.46 8.30
N MET A 95 11.62 1.48 7.95
CA MET A 95 11.11 2.10 6.73
C MET A 95 11.51 3.60 6.63
N LEU A 96 11.40 4.36 7.73
CA LEU A 96 11.76 5.79 7.72
C LEU A 96 13.27 6.00 7.59
N ASN A 97 14.09 5.14 8.20
CA ASN A 97 15.54 5.20 8.03
C ASN A 97 15.94 4.92 6.59
N ASP A 98 15.33 3.91 5.95
CA ASP A 98 15.57 3.59 4.56
C ASP A 98 15.17 4.75 3.64
N LEU A 99 14.03 5.39 3.90
CA LEU A 99 13.55 6.55 3.14
C LEU A 99 14.53 7.73 3.13
N VAL A 100 15.20 8.00 4.26
CA VAL A 100 16.18 9.10 4.39
C VAL A 100 17.53 8.73 3.78
N ALA A 101 17.80 7.43 3.60
CA ALA A 101 19.06 6.95 3.02
C ALA A 101 19.06 6.87 1.49
N LEU A 102 17.91 7.09 0.82
CA LEU A 102 17.75 7.14 -0.64
C LEU A 102 18.33 8.43 -1.25
#